data_AF-A0A932UR54-F1
#
_entry.id   AF-A0A932UR54-F1
#
_cell.length_a   1.000
_cell.length_b   1.000
_cell.length_c   1.000
_cell.angle_alpha   90.00
_cell.angle_beta   90.00
_cell.angle_gamma   90.00
#
_symmetry.space_group_name_H-M   'P 1'
#
loop_
_entity.id
_entity.type
_entity.pdbx_description
1 polymer ?
#
loop_
_entity_poly.entity_id
_entity_poly.type
_entity_poly.pdbx_seq_one_letter_code
_entity_poly.pdbx_strand_id
1 'polypeptide(L)'
;MPTLVESSEALAVDVSCSDHALTVVLDDGRSVSVPLVWFPRLLAATPKQRKDWELIGGGIGIHWEAIDEDISVASLLQPEKFMRLANTALQPTSRSRRKGKKSATGKAARG
;
A
#
# COMPACT_ATOMS: atom_id res chain seq x y z
N MET A 1 -23.71 -8.98 -24.26
CA MET A 1 -23.38 -10.22 -23.52
C MET A 1 -22.26 -9.88 -22.55
N PRO A 2 -22.50 -9.74 -21.24
CA PRO A 2 -21.41 -9.67 -20.28
C PRO A 2 -20.95 -11.10 -20.03
N THR A 3 -19.75 -11.46 -20.51
CA THR A 3 -19.08 -12.69 -20.07
C THR A 3 -18.76 -12.52 -18.59
N LEU A 4 -19.41 -13.31 -17.76
CA LEU A 4 -19.18 -13.37 -16.32
C LEU A 4 -17.75 -13.90 -16.14
N VAL A 5 -16.81 -12.98 -15.91
CA VAL A 5 -15.44 -13.36 -15.57
C VAL A 5 -15.50 -13.89 -14.16
N GLU A 6 -15.52 -15.22 -14.03
CA GLU A 6 -15.37 -15.89 -12.74
C GLU A 6 -14.08 -15.36 -12.13
N SER A 7 -14.20 -14.75 -10.93
CA SER A 7 -13.07 -14.12 -10.26
C SER A 7 -12.15 -15.22 -9.74
N SER A 8 -11.30 -15.75 -10.63
CA SER A 8 -10.27 -16.70 -10.24
C SER A 8 -9.32 -16.01 -9.28
N GLU A 9 -9.12 -16.62 -8.11
CA GLU A 9 -8.09 -16.24 -7.14
C GLU A 9 -6.72 -16.60 -7.74
N ALA A 10 -6.24 -15.77 -8.66
CA ALA A 10 -4.94 -16.00 -9.27
C ALA A 10 -3.84 -15.83 -8.23
N LEU A 11 -2.94 -16.80 -8.17
CA LEU A 11 -1.87 -16.88 -7.18
C LEU A 11 -0.54 -16.53 -7.83
N ALA A 12 0.32 -15.80 -7.12
CA ALA A 12 1.68 -15.54 -7.56
C ALA A 12 2.49 -16.84 -7.52
N VAL A 13 3.23 -17.10 -8.59
CA VAL A 13 4.19 -18.20 -8.70
C VAL A 13 5.62 -17.72 -8.91
N ASP A 14 5.80 -16.52 -9.45
CA ASP A 14 7.11 -15.90 -9.61
C ASP A 14 6.99 -14.37 -9.55
N VAL A 15 8.06 -13.72 -9.08
CA VAL A 15 8.14 -12.27 -8.89
C VAL A 15 9.49 -11.77 -9.36
N SER A 16 9.47 -10.75 -10.21
CA SER A 16 10.66 -10.05 -10.65
C SER A 16 10.49 -8.55 -10.49
N CYS A 17 11.57 -7.89 -10.05
CA CYS A 17 11.59 -6.46 -9.90
C CYS A 17 12.72 -5.86 -10.74
N SER A 18 12.35 -4.97 -11.66
CA SER A 18 13.28 -4.12 -12.39
C SER A 18 13.47 -2.78 -11.67
N ASP A 19 14.16 -1.82 -12.30
CA ASP A 19 14.28 -0.47 -11.75
C ASP A 19 12.99 0.36 -11.88
N HIS A 20 12.04 -0.09 -12.69
CA HIS A 20 10.84 0.68 -13.02
C HIS A 20 9.53 -0.06 -12.81
N ALA A 21 9.56 -1.39 -12.72
CA ALA A 21 8.37 -2.21 -12.62
C ALA A 21 8.55 -3.42 -11.70
N LEU A 22 7.48 -3.74 -11.00
CA LEU A 22 7.24 -5.03 -10.34
C LEU A 22 6.41 -5.89 -11.29
N THR A 23 6.90 -7.09 -11.60
CA THR A 23 6.22 -8.05 -12.47
C THR A 23 5.97 -9.33 -11.71
N VAL A 24 4.73 -9.79 -11.72
CA VAL A 24 4.28 -11.02 -11.04
C VAL A 24 3.74 -11.97 -12.11
N VAL A 25 4.21 -13.22 -12.07
CA VAL A 25 3.67 -14.32 -12.87
C VAL A 25 2.63 -15.04 -12.01
N LEU A 26 1.48 -15.32 -12.59
CA LEU A 26 0.36 -15.98 -11.95
C LEU A 26 0.29 -17.45 -12.36
N ASP A 27 -0.30 -18.27 -11.48
CA ASP A 27 -0.52 -19.70 -11.68
C ASP A 27 -1.35 -20.05 -12.93
N ASP A 28 -2.25 -19.15 -13.33
CA ASP A 28 -3.04 -19.25 -14.55
C ASP A 28 -2.29 -18.86 -15.84
N GLY A 29 -0.98 -18.60 -15.75
CA GLY A 29 -0.10 -18.26 -16.86
C GLY A 29 -0.15 -16.79 -17.29
N ARG A 30 -0.95 -15.94 -16.65
CA ARG A 30 -0.90 -14.50 -16.86
C ARG A 30 0.35 -13.89 -16.20
N SER A 31 0.74 -12.72 -16.70
CA SER A 31 1.72 -11.88 -16.02
C SER A 31 1.17 -10.47 -15.86
N VAL A 32 1.33 -9.92 -14.66
CA VAL A 32 0.89 -8.58 -14.29
C VAL A 32 2.13 -7.74 -14.00
N SER A 33 2.26 -6.60 -14.68
CA SER A 33 3.36 -5.66 -14.46
C SER A 33 2.81 -4.30 -14.07
N VAL A 34 3.36 -3.74 -13.00
CA VAL A 34 2.96 -2.46 -12.43
C VAL A 34 4.19 -1.58 -12.18
N PRO A 35 4.06 -0.24 -12.26
CA PRO A 35 5.14 0.66 -11.93
C PRO A 35 5.67 0.47 -10.51
N LEU A 36 6.98 0.31 -10.36
CA LEU A 36 7.63 0.15 -9.06
C LEU A 36 7.43 1.37 -8.16
N VAL A 37 7.23 2.54 -8.75
CA VAL A 37 7.00 3.82 -8.05
C VAL A 37 5.75 3.80 -7.16
N TRP A 38 4.85 2.82 -7.36
CA TRP A 38 3.68 2.60 -6.51
C TRP A 38 4.04 2.07 -5.12
N PHE A 39 5.24 1.51 -4.96
CA PHE A 39 5.73 0.90 -3.72
C PHE A 39 7.00 1.61 -3.26
N PRO A 40 6.90 2.73 -2.52
CA PRO A 40 8.07 3.54 -2.15
C PRO A 40 9.18 2.78 -1.42
N ARG A 41 8.83 1.79 -0.59
CA ARG A 41 9.80 0.94 0.13
C ARG A 41 10.57 0.03 -0.84
N LEU A 42 9.87 -0.58 -1.79
CA LEU A 42 10.48 -1.40 -2.83
C LEU A 42 11.31 -0.56 -3.83
N LEU A 43 10.85 0.66 -4.14
CA LEU A 43 11.58 1.61 -4.97
C LEU A 43 12.91 2.00 -4.32
N ALA A 44 12.93 2.24 -3.01
CA ALA A 44 14.14 2.58 -2.26
C ALA A 44 15.05 1.36 -1.96
N ALA A 45 14.55 0.13 -2.15
CA ALA A 45 15.29 -1.08 -1.87
C ALA A 45 16.44 -1.32 -2.85
N THR A 46 17.52 -1.93 -2.36
CA THR A 46 18.64 -2.35 -3.20
C THR A 46 18.25 -3.51 -4.12
N PRO A 47 18.94 -3.73 -5.25
CA PRO A 47 18.67 -4.88 -6.13
C PRO A 47 18.75 -6.23 -5.43
N LYS A 48 19.58 -6.34 -4.37
CA LYS A 48 19.67 -7.56 -3.56
C LYS A 48 18.39 -7.77 -2.74
N GLN A 49 17.93 -6.71 -2.04
CA GLN A 49 16.70 -6.78 -1.25
C GLN A 49 15.48 -7.06 -2.14
N ARG A 50 15.38 -6.43 -3.32
CA ARG A 50 14.26 -6.66 -4.24
C ARG A 50 14.17 -8.11 -4.75
N LYS A 51 15.28 -8.83 -4.80
CA LYS A 51 15.33 -10.25 -5.21
C LYS A 51 15.01 -11.21 -4.06
N ASP A 52 15.04 -10.73 -2.82
CA ASP A 52 14.87 -11.52 -1.62
C ASP A 52 13.42 -11.42 -1.13
N TRP A 53 12.53 -12.09 -1.87
CA TRP A 53 11.10 -12.15 -1.59
C TRP A 53 10.66 -13.57 -1.30
N GLU A 54 9.54 -13.69 -0.59
CA GLU A 54 8.89 -14.96 -0.28
C GLU A 54 7.39 -14.88 -0.58
N LEU A 55 6.82 -15.97 -1.09
CA LEU A 55 5.36 -16.07 -1.23
C LEU A 55 4.73 -16.38 0.12
N ILE A 56 3.70 -15.62 0.47
CA ILE A 56 2.91 -15.84 1.67
C ILE A 56 1.48 -16.27 1.31
N GLY A 57 0.86 -17.05 2.19
CA GLY A 57 -0.49 -17.56 1.98
C GLY A 57 -0.62 -18.44 0.71
N GLY A 58 0.43 -19.15 0.32
CA GLY A 58 0.42 -20.00 -0.88
C GLY A 58 0.39 -19.23 -2.21
N GLY A 59 0.84 -17.97 -2.23
CA GLY A 59 0.85 -17.13 -3.42
C GLY A 59 -0.22 -16.02 -3.42
N ILE A 60 -0.98 -15.86 -2.34
CA ILE A 60 -1.94 -14.76 -2.18
C ILE A 60 -1.22 -13.41 -1.99
N GLY A 61 -0.02 -13.44 -1.41
CA GLY A 61 0.82 -12.26 -1.21
C GLY A 61 2.30 -12.55 -1.39
N ILE A 62 3.07 -11.48 -1.41
CA ILE A 62 4.52 -11.47 -1.59
C ILE A 62 5.09 -10.62 -0.46
N HIS A 63 6.04 -11.19 0.27
CA HIS A 63 6.71 -10.56 1.40
C HIS A 63 8.18 -10.29 1.08
N TRP A 64 8.69 -9.13 1.48
CA TRP A 64 10.11 -8.80 1.49
C TRP A 64 10.57 -8.50 2.91
N GLU A 65 11.22 -9.47 3.56
CA GLU A 65 11.67 -9.40 4.95
C GLU A 65 12.60 -8.19 5.21
N ALA A 66 13.61 -8.01 4.36
CA ALA A 66 14.65 -7.00 4.59
C ALA A 66 14.15 -5.55 4.54
N ILE A 67 12.99 -5.32 3.93
CA ILE A 67 12.35 -3.99 3.87
C ILE A 67 10.99 -3.97 4.55
N ASP A 68 10.54 -5.08 5.14
CA ASP A 68 9.26 -5.27 5.83
C ASP A 68 8.07 -4.80 4.97
N GLU A 69 8.02 -5.26 3.72
CA GLU A 69 6.98 -4.89 2.75
C GLU A 69 6.18 -6.11 2.30
N ASP A 70 4.85 -5.95 2.30
CA ASP A 70 3.88 -6.96 1.86
C ASP A 70 3.03 -6.45 0.71
N ILE A 71 2.95 -7.22 -0.37
CA ILE A 71 2.10 -6.90 -1.53
C ILE A 71 1.14 -8.06 -1.78
N SER A 72 -0.16 -7.77 -1.78
CA SER A 72 -1.19 -8.77 -2.12
C SER A 72 -1.42 -8.86 -3.62
N VAL A 73 -1.57 -10.07 -4.16
CA VAL A 73 -1.85 -10.29 -5.59
C VAL A 73 -3.18 -9.68 -6.01
N ALA A 74 -4.19 -9.75 -5.13
CA ALA A 74 -5.48 -9.11 -5.35
C ALA A 74 -5.38 -7.60 -5.59
N SER A 75 -4.46 -6.91 -4.91
CA SER A 75 -4.26 -5.47 -5.10
C SER A 75 -3.64 -5.12 -6.46
N LEU A 76 -2.83 -6.02 -7.03
CA LEU A 76 -2.23 -5.88 -8.36
C LEU A 76 -3.26 -6.08 -9.48
N LEU A 77 -4.22 -6.98 -9.28
CA LEU A 77 -5.30 -7.26 -10.22
C LEU A 77 -6.42 -6.21 -10.19
N GLN A 78 -6.48 -5.39 -9.13
CA GLN A 78 -7.52 -4.38 -8.89
C GLN A 78 -6.89 -3.02 -8.55
N PRO A 79 -6.12 -2.41 -9.48
CA PRO A 79 -5.35 -1.20 -9.21
C PRO A 79 -6.22 0.03 -8.88
N GLU A 80 -7.49 0.06 -9.28
CA GLU A 80 -8.43 1.10 -8.87
C GLU A 80 -8.70 1.10 -7.36
N LYS A 81 -8.56 -0.05 -6.69
CA LYS A 81 -8.61 -0.13 -5.23
C LYS A 81 -7.31 0.37 -4.61
N PHE A 82 -6.17 0.14 -5.27
CA PHE A 82 -4.86 0.62 -4.85
C PHE A 82 -4.80 2.16 -4.79
N MET A 83 -5.30 2.85 -5.82
CA MET A 83 -5.28 4.32 -5.90
C MET A 83 -6.21 5.01 -4.89
N ARG A 84 -7.30 4.35 -4.47
CA ARG A 84 -8.18 4.88 -3.42
C ARG A 84 -7.50 4.91 -2.04
N LEU A 85 -6.58 3.98 -1.78
CA LEU A 85 -5.84 3.92 -0.51
C LEU A 85 -4.76 5.01 -0.43
N ALA A 86 -4.00 5.23 -1.51
CA ALA A 86 -3.00 6.30 -1.58
C ALA A 86 -3.61 7.68 -1.34
N ASN A 87 -4.81 7.94 -1.88
CA ASN A 87 -5.48 9.23 -1.70
C ASN A 87 -6.11 9.43 -0.31
N THR A 88 -6.34 8.34 0.43
CA THR A 88 -6.90 8.41 1.80
C THR A 88 -5.82 8.76 2.83
N ALA A 89 -4.60 8.26 2.65
CA ALA A 89 -3.47 8.55 3.53
C ALA A 89 -2.99 10.02 3.49
N LEU A 90 -3.38 10.78 2.45
CA LEU A 90 -3.06 12.19 2.29
C LEU A 90 -4.10 13.14 2.88
N GLN A 91 -5.14 12.66 3.58
CA GLN A 91 -6.01 13.58 4.32
C GLN A 91 -5.22 14.18 5.50
N PRO A 92 -4.95 15.50 5.52
CA PRO A 92 -4.39 16.12 6.71
C PRO A 92 -5.38 15.87 7.84
N THR A 93 -4.88 15.31 8.94
CA THR A 93 -5.65 15.16 10.18
C THR A 93 -6.01 16.55 10.70
N SER A 94 -7.11 17.11 10.21
CA SER A 94 -7.63 18.40 10.66
C SER A 94 -8.33 18.23 12.02
N ARG A 95 -7.58 17.82 13.06
CA ARG A 95 -8.00 18.07 14.44
C ARG A 95 -7.54 19.46 14.86
N SER A 96 -8.41 20.40 14.49
CA SER A 96 -8.66 21.69 15.11
C SER A 96 -7.94 21.89 16.46
N ARG A 97 -6.88 22.70 16.44
CA ARG A 97 -6.33 23.35 17.64
C ARG A 97 -7.35 24.41 18.09
N ARG A 98 -8.37 24.01 18.84
CA ARG A 98 -9.28 24.96 19.51
C ARG A 98 -8.51 25.78 20.53
N LYS A 99 -8.31 27.04 20.18
CA LYS A 99 -7.75 28.14 20.95
C LYS A 99 -8.55 28.32 22.26
N GLY A 100 -7.98 27.89 23.39
CA GLY A 100 -8.53 28.15 24.71
C GLY A 100 -8.37 29.62 25.08
N LYS A 101 -9.44 30.41 24.97
CA LYS A 101 -9.55 31.76 25.54
C LYS A 101 -10.13 31.62 26.95
N LYS A 102 -9.28 31.59 27.98
CA LYS A 102 -9.75 31.64 29.38
C LYS A 102 -9.91 33.10 29.83
N SER A 103 -11.09 33.32 30.37
CA SER A 103 -11.72 34.54 30.84
C SER A 103 -11.06 35.17 32.06
N ALA A 104 -11.20 36.49 32.15
CA ALA A 104 -10.83 37.35 33.25
C ALA A 104 -11.30 36.81 34.62
N THR A 105 -10.39 36.81 35.59
CA THR A 105 -10.70 36.74 37.03
C THR A 105 -10.17 38.01 37.65
N GLY A 106 -11.05 38.80 38.26
CA GLY A 106 -10.70 40.03 38.94
C GLY A 106 -11.93 40.66 39.56
N LYS A 107 -12.58 39.95 40.51
CA LYS A 107 -13.58 40.54 41.39
C LYS A 107 -12.91 40.88 42.72
N ALA A 108 -13.04 42.16 43.06
CA ALA A 108 -12.48 42.86 44.19
C ALA A 108 -12.78 42.24 45.56
N ALA A 109 -11.85 42.40 46.49
CA ALA A 109 -12.12 42.48 47.92
C ALA A 109 -11.02 43.30 48.62
N ARG A 110 -11.48 44.20 49.51
CA ARG A 110 -10.81 44.85 50.66
C ARG A 110 -10.22 46.24 50.45
N GLY A 111 -10.73 47.18 51.24
CA GLY A 111 -10.27 48.56 51.40
C GLY A 111 -11.42 49.46 51.79
#